data_AF-A0A529NDX9-F1
#
_entry.id   AF-A0A529NDX9-F1
#
_cell.length_a   1.000
_cell.length_b   1.000
_cell.length_c   1.000
_cell.angle_alpha   90.00
_cell.angle_beta   90.00
_cell.angle_gamma   90.00
#
_symmetry.space_group_name_H-M   'P 1'
#
loop_
_entity.id
_entity.type
_entity.pdbx_description
1 polymer ?
#
loop_
_entity_poly.entity_id
_entity_poly.type
_entity_poly.pdbx_seq_one_letter_code
_entity_poly.pdbx_strand_id
1 'polypeptide(L)'
;MTEASPARAYALHLGVIALLFALSFALPDYHHGLIARIMVLAVFAMGYNLLFGYVGLLSLGHAMFFAAGLYGAGLSVYHLGWSVPAAFLAGIACGALLALAIGVLALRTSGVAFM
;
A
#
# COMPACT_ATOMS: atom_id res chain seq x y z
N MET A 1 31.72 12.41 2.71
CA MET A 1 30.43 11.70 2.65
C MET A 1 30.72 10.27 3.03
N THR A 2 30.60 9.91 4.30
CA THR A 2 30.89 8.54 4.78
C THR A 2 29.88 7.58 4.17
N GLU A 3 30.32 6.72 3.25
CA GLU A 3 29.51 5.60 2.77
C GLU A 3 29.15 4.74 3.97
N ALA A 4 27.89 4.81 4.40
CA ALA A 4 27.40 3.92 5.42
C ALA A 4 27.55 2.49 4.89
N SER A 5 28.24 1.62 5.64
CA SER A 5 28.34 0.20 5.29
C SER A 5 26.92 -0.34 4.99
N PRO A 6 26.71 -1.06 3.88
CA PRO A 6 25.40 -1.58 3.51
C PRO A 6 24.80 -2.43 4.64
N ALA A 7 25.64 -3.14 5.40
CA ALA A 7 25.23 -3.90 6.57
C ALA A 7 24.61 -3.02 7.68
N ARG A 8 25.17 -1.83 7.92
CA ARG A 8 24.62 -0.87 8.90
C ARG A 8 23.28 -0.32 8.42
N ALA A 9 23.14 -0.04 7.13
CA ALA A 9 21.87 0.40 6.56
C ALA A 9 20.79 -0.68 6.73
N TYR A 10 21.07 -1.94 6.34
CA TYR A 10 20.11 -3.04 6.53
C TYR A 10 19.73 -3.27 7.99
N ALA A 11 20.71 -3.22 8.90
CA ALA A 11 20.46 -3.34 10.33
C ALA A 11 19.51 -2.25 10.86
N LEU A 12 19.67 -1.01 10.41
CA LEU A 12 18.78 0.09 10.78
C LEU A 12 17.35 -0.12 10.23
N HIS A 13 17.21 -0.53 8.97
CA HIS A 13 15.89 -0.77 8.38
C HIS A 13 15.17 -1.92 9.09
N LEU A 14 15.85 -3.04 9.32
CA LEU A 14 15.31 -4.17 10.07
C LEU A 14 14.98 -3.79 11.52
N GLY A 15 15.83 -2.99 12.16
CA GLY A 15 15.59 -2.46 13.50
C GLY A 15 14.30 -1.62 13.58
N VAL A 16 14.07 -0.75 12.59
CA VAL A 16 12.83 0.04 12.50
C VAL A 16 11.63 -0.87 12.28
N ILE A 17 11.70 -1.84 11.36
CA ILE A 17 10.59 -2.78 11.11
C ILE A 17 10.24 -3.57 12.38
N ALA A 18 11.25 -4.08 13.09
CA ALA A 18 11.06 -4.81 14.33
C ALA A 18 10.45 -3.93 15.43
N LEU A 19 10.90 -2.68 15.55
CA LEU A 19 10.34 -1.72 16.50
C LEU A 19 8.86 -1.44 16.21
N LEU A 20 8.51 -1.16 14.95
CA LEU A 20 7.13 -0.90 14.54
C LEU A 20 6.22 -2.11 14.79
N PHE A 21 6.73 -3.32 14.54
CA PHE A 21 6.03 -4.56 14.84
C PHE A 21 5.79 -4.73 16.34
N ALA A 22 6.82 -4.54 17.17
CA ALA A 22 6.69 -4.63 18.63
C ALA A 22 5.72 -3.58 19.18
N LEU A 23 5.79 -2.35 18.64
CA LEU A 23 4.95 -1.24 19.04
C LEU A 23 3.46 -1.51 18.75
N SER A 24 3.15 -2.31 17.72
CA SER A 24 1.79 -2.78 17.44
C SER A 24 1.16 -3.52 18.63
N PHE A 25 1.94 -4.29 19.39
CA PHE A 25 1.43 -5.07 20.53
C PHE A 25 1.49 -4.32 21.87
N ALA A 26 2.33 -3.29 21.97
CA ALA A 26 2.57 -2.58 23.23
C ALA A 26 1.64 -1.37 23.44
N LEU A 27 1.01 -0.86 22.39
CA LEU A 27 0.23 0.38 22.43
C LEU A 27 -1.25 0.19 22.79
N PRO A 28 -1.88 1.21 23.41
CA PRO A 28 -3.34 1.26 23.55
C PRO A 28 -4.06 1.30 22.20
N ASP A 29 -5.30 0.80 22.15
CA ASP A 29 -6.10 0.60 20.93
C ASP A 29 -6.15 1.83 20.01
N TYR A 30 -6.30 3.03 20.57
CA TYR A 30 -6.31 4.27 19.80
C TYR A 30 -5.01 4.49 19.01
N HIS A 31 -3.87 4.33 19.68
CA HIS A 31 -2.56 4.54 19.06
C HIS A 31 -2.22 3.41 18.10
N HIS A 32 -2.64 2.18 18.41
CA HIS A 32 -2.54 1.04 17.51
C HIS A 32 -3.26 1.33 16.17
N GLY A 33 -4.53 1.73 16.23
CA GLY A 33 -5.31 2.05 15.03
C GLY A 33 -4.74 3.23 14.24
N LEU A 34 -4.23 4.24 14.92
CA LEU A 34 -3.60 5.40 14.29
C LEU A 34 -2.33 4.99 13.53
N ILE A 35 -1.45 4.20 14.15
CA ILE A 35 -0.22 3.72 13.51
C ILE A 35 -0.55 2.81 12.32
N ALA A 36 -1.50 1.88 12.46
CA ALA A 36 -1.92 1.04 11.35
C ALA A 36 -2.37 1.89 10.15
N ARG A 37 -3.14 2.95 10.39
CA ARG A 37 -3.57 3.88 9.34
C ARG A 37 -2.41 4.65 8.72
N ILE A 38 -1.45 5.12 9.53
CA ILE A 38 -0.23 5.78 9.04
C ILE A 38 0.58 4.83 8.15
N MET A 39 0.75 3.56 8.57
CA MET A 39 1.49 2.56 7.79
C MET A 39 0.81 2.28 6.45
N VAL A 40 -0.50 2.11 6.44
CA VAL A 40 -1.27 1.92 5.20
C VAL A 40 -1.09 3.11 4.25
N LEU A 41 -1.16 4.34 4.75
CA LEU A 41 -0.94 5.55 3.95
C LEU A 41 0.51 5.71 3.49
N ALA A 42 1.48 5.30 4.32
CA ALA A 42 2.89 5.31 3.96
C ALA A 42 3.20 4.34 2.81
N VAL A 43 2.63 3.13 2.86
CA VAL A 43 2.74 2.14 1.77
C VAL A 43 2.09 2.69 0.50
N PHE A 44 0.93 3.32 0.61
CA PHE A 44 0.29 3.99 -0.53
C PHE A 44 1.17 5.11 -1.12
N ALA A 45 1.75 5.97 -0.28
CA ALA A 45 2.64 7.04 -0.71
C ALA A 45 3.92 6.49 -1.39
N MET A 46 4.49 5.40 -0.88
CA MET A 46 5.63 4.73 -1.51
C MET A 46 5.27 4.13 -2.87
N GLY A 47 4.12 3.46 -2.98
CA GLY A 47 3.62 2.93 -4.26
C GLY A 47 3.34 4.04 -5.27
N TYR A 48 2.73 5.14 -4.82
CA TYR A 48 2.53 6.34 -5.63
C TYR A 48 3.87 6.94 -6.08
N ASN A 49 4.85 7.07 -5.18
CA ASN A 49 6.18 7.55 -5.53
C ASN A 49 6.91 6.63 -6.52
N LEU A 50 6.68 5.31 -6.46
CA LEU A 50 7.25 4.38 -7.43
C LEU A 50 6.67 4.62 -8.83
N LEU A 51 5.37 4.83 -8.96
CA LEU A 51 4.73 5.11 -10.25
C LEU A 51 5.04 6.53 -10.73
N PHE A 52 4.76 7.53 -9.91
CA PHE A 52 4.92 8.93 -10.26
C PHE A 52 6.39 9.34 -10.36
N GLY A 53 7.20 8.95 -9.38
CA GLY A 53 8.61 9.34 -9.29
C GLY A 53 9.50 8.72 -10.37
N TYR A 54 9.16 7.53 -10.89
CA TYR A 54 9.94 6.89 -11.96
C TYR A 54 9.34 7.07 -13.35
N VAL A 55 8.00 7.09 -13.48
CA VAL A 55 7.34 7.16 -14.80
C VAL A 55 6.92 8.61 -15.14
N GLY A 56 6.83 9.50 -14.15
CA GLY A 56 6.46 10.91 -14.35
C GLY A 56 4.98 11.14 -14.67
N LEU A 57 4.13 10.12 -14.48
CA LEU A 57 2.71 10.17 -14.82
C LEU A 57 1.86 10.48 -13.57
N LEU A 58 1.29 11.69 -13.49
CA LEU A 58 0.42 12.13 -12.40
C LEU A 58 -1.03 11.66 -12.66
N SER A 59 -1.32 10.39 -12.40
CA SER A 59 -2.71 9.91 -12.54
C SER A 59 -3.61 10.40 -11.40
N LEU A 60 -4.75 11.01 -11.76
CA LEU A 60 -5.87 11.33 -10.86
C LEU A 60 -6.56 10.07 -10.30
N GLY A 61 -6.33 8.90 -10.91
CA GLY A 61 -7.01 7.64 -10.56
C GLY A 61 -6.36 6.84 -9.42
N HIS A 62 -5.17 7.19 -8.92
CA HIS A 62 -4.45 6.32 -7.95
C HIS A 62 -5.26 5.98 -6.69
N ALA A 63 -6.12 6.88 -6.23
CA ALA A 63 -7.01 6.66 -5.10
C ALA A 63 -7.97 5.48 -5.32
N MET A 64 -8.36 5.19 -6.57
CA MET A 64 -9.26 4.08 -6.89
C MET A 64 -8.62 2.72 -6.64
N PHE A 65 -7.33 2.56 -6.98
CA PHE A 65 -6.59 1.31 -6.77
C PHE A 65 -6.35 1.08 -5.28
N PHE A 66 -6.04 2.16 -4.55
CA PHE A 66 -5.92 2.12 -3.09
C PHE A 66 -7.24 1.73 -2.43
N ALA A 67 -8.34 2.36 -2.82
CA ALA A 67 -9.66 2.05 -2.29
C ALA A 67 -10.05 0.59 -2.57
N ALA A 68 -9.84 0.09 -3.79
CA ALA A 68 -10.18 -1.30 -4.14
C ALA A 68 -9.42 -2.34 -3.30
N GLY A 69 -8.13 -2.13 -3.06
CA GLY A 69 -7.35 -3.02 -2.19
C GLY A 69 -7.77 -2.92 -0.73
N LEU A 70 -7.94 -1.70 -0.22
CA LEU A 70 -8.32 -1.44 1.18
C LEU A 70 -9.69 -2.01 1.50
N TYR A 71 -10.70 -1.73 0.67
CA TYR A 71 -12.05 -2.28 0.85
C TYR A 71 -12.08 -3.78 0.57
N GLY A 72 -11.35 -4.27 -0.44
CA GLY A 72 -11.25 -5.70 -0.72
C GLY A 72 -10.76 -6.51 0.49
N ALA A 73 -9.74 -6.01 1.19
CA ALA A 73 -9.25 -6.65 2.42
C ALA A 73 -10.14 -6.34 3.64
N GLY A 74 -10.43 -5.07 3.91
CA GLY A 74 -11.13 -4.65 5.13
C GLY A 74 -12.57 -5.16 5.20
N LEU A 75 -13.30 -5.11 4.09
CA LEU A 75 -14.68 -5.56 4.01
C LEU A 75 -14.78 -7.09 4.10
N SER A 76 -13.78 -7.81 3.58
CA SER A 76 -13.68 -9.27 3.73
C SER A 76 -13.48 -9.71 5.17
N VAL A 77 -12.67 -8.99 5.95
CA VAL A 77 -12.53 -9.25 7.39
C VAL A 77 -13.83 -8.89 8.12
N TYR A 78 -14.38 -7.71 7.85
CA TYR A 78 -15.50 -7.16 8.62
C TYR A 78 -16.83 -7.88 8.38
N HIS A 79 -17.16 -8.22 7.13
CA HIS A 79 -18.45 -8.84 6.78
C HIS A 79 -18.37 -10.34 6.54
N LEU A 80 -17.27 -10.85 5.98
CA LEU A 80 -17.15 -12.27 5.67
C LEU A 80 -16.42 -13.07 6.75
N GLY A 81 -15.82 -12.40 7.74
CA GLY A 81 -15.09 -13.06 8.83
C GLY A 81 -13.86 -13.84 8.35
N TRP A 82 -13.32 -13.49 7.19
CA TRP A 82 -12.18 -14.18 6.60
C TRP A 82 -10.91 -14.00 7.46
N SER A 83 -10.04 -15.01 7.44
CA SER A 83 -8.73 -14.91 8.07
C SER A 83 -7.89 -13.81 7.43
N VAL A 84 -6.97 -13.21 8.19
CA VAL A 84 -6.12 -12.10 7.72
C VAL A 84 -5.39 -12.44 6.40
N PRO A 85 -4.79 -13.64 6.21
CA PRO A 85 -4.17 -13.99 4.95
C PRO A 85 -5.15 -14.06 3.78
N ALA A 86 -6.35 -14.62 4.01
CA ALA A 86 -7.38 -14.72 2.98
C ALA A 86 -7.92 -13.34 2.57
N ALA A 87 -8.15 -12.46 3.53
CA ALA A 87 -8.55 -11.08 3.27
C ALA A 87 -7.46 -10.28 2.54
N PHE A 88 -6.19 -10.51 2.86
CA PHE A 88 -5.08 -9.88 2.15
C PHE A 88 -5.04 -10.30 0.68
N LEU A 89 -5.21 -11.59 0.39
CA LEU A 89 -5.35 -12.09 -0.99
C LEU A 89 -6.58 -11.50 -1.70
N ALA A 90 -7.70 -11.33 -0.98
CA ALA A 90 -8.89 -10.67 -1.51
C ALA A 90 -8.60 -9.23 -1.94
N GLY A 91 -7.90 -8.46 -1.09
CA GLY A 91 -7.46 -7.11 -1.42
C GLY A 91 -6.56 -7.04 -2.65
N ILE A 92 -5.57 -7.94 -2.75
CA ILE A 92 -4.72 -8.06 -3.94
C ILE A 92 -5.55 -8.37 -5.18
N ALA A 93 -6.47 -9.34 -5.10
CA ALA A 93 -7.34 -9.72 -6.21
C ALA A 93 -8.22 -8.55 -6.66
N CYS A 94 -8.87 -7.83 -5.74
CA CYS A 94 -9.68 -6.66 -6.06
C CYS A 94 -8.86 -5.55 -6.74
N GLY A 95 -7.67 -5.24 -6.20
CA GLY A 95 -6.77 -4.26 -6.80
C GLY A 95 -6.30 -4.67 -8.20
N ALA A 96 -5.92 -5.94 -8.37
CA ALA A 96 -5.47 -6.48 -9.66
C ALA A 96 -6.58 -6.49 -10.71
N LEU A 97 -7.81 -6.88 -10.33
CA LEU A 97 -8.97 -6.85 -11.22
C LEU A 97 -9.29 -5.43 -11.67
N LEU A 98 -9.24 -4.46 -10.75
CA LEU A 98 -9.46 -3.06 -11.11
C LEU A 98 -8.34 -2.53 -12.00
N ALA A 99 -7.08 -2.84 -11.69
CA ALA A 99 -5.92 -2.48 -12.51
C ALA A 99 -6.02 -3.06 -13.92
N LEU A 100 -6.50 -4.30 -14.06
CA LEU A 100 -6.73 -4.93 -15.36
C LEU A 100 -7.86 -4.24 -16.12
N ALA A 101 -9.00 -3.97 -15.47
CA ALA A 101 -10.12 -3.28 -16.10
C ALA A 101 -9.74 -1.88 -16.60
N ILE A 102 -9.05 -1.10 -15.76
CA ILE A 102 -8.58 0.24 -16.13
C ILE A 102 -7.44 0.17 -17.15
N GLY A 103 -6.53 -0.80 -17.05
CA GLY A 103 -5.47 -1.01 -18.03
C GLY A 103 -6.02 -1.29 -19.42
N VAL A 104 -7.03 -2.16 -19.54
CA VAL A 104 -7.71 -2.43 -20.82
C VAL A 104 -8.37 -1.18 -21.39
N LEU A 105 -8.99 -0.35 -20.55
CA LEU A 105 -9.58 0.91 -20.99
C LEU A 105 -8.52 1.93 -21.41
N ALA A 106 -7.46 2.09 -20.61
CA ALA A 106 -6.37 3.02 -20.86
C ALA A 106 -5.65 2.73 -22.19
N LEU A 107 -5.51 1.46 -22.57
CA LEU A 107 -4.97 1.05 -23.87
C LEU A 107 -5.86 1.43 -25.05
N ARG A 108 -7.16 1.69 -24.83
CA ARG A 108 -8.14 2.07 -25.86
C ARG A 108 -8.37 3.58 -25.94
N THR A 109 -7.90 4.34 -24.97
CA THR A 109 -8.05 5.81 -24.95
C THR A 109 -6.79 6.49 -25.50
N SER A 110 -6.97 7.35 -26.51
CA SER A 110 -5.95 8.26 -27.00
C SER A 110 -6.19 9.67 -26.43
N GLY A 111 -5.46 10.06 -25.38
CA GLY A 111 -5.62 11.37 -24.72
C GLY A 111 -4.86 11.50 -23.39
N VAL A 112 -5.11 12.58 -22.65
CA VAL A 112 -4.50 12.90 -21.35
C VAL A 112 -5.09 12.04 -20.22
N ALA A 113 -4.93 10.71 -20.30
CA ALA A 113 -5.30 9.78 -19.22
C ALA A 113 -4.35 9.91 -18.01
N PHE A 114 -3.15 10.43 -18.27
CA PHE A 114 -2.11 10.76 -17.31
C PHE A 114 -1.70 12.20 -17.62
N MET A 115 -2.09 13.15 -16.78
CA MET A 115 -1.44 14.47 -16.74
C MET A 115 -0.19 14.37 -15.87
#